data_AF-A0A091N9U2-F1
#
_entry.id   AF-A0A091N9U2-F1
#
_cell.length_a   1.000
_cell.length_b   1.000
_cell.length_c   1.000
_cell.angle_alpha   90.00
_cell.angle_beta   90.00
_cell.angle_gamma   90.00
#
_symmetry.space_group_name_H-M   'P 1'
#
loop_
_entity.id
_entity.type
_entity.pdbx_description
1 polymer ?
#
loop_
_entity_poly.entity_id
_entity_poly.type
_entity_poly.pdbx_seq_one_letter_code
_entity_poly.pdbx_strand_id
1 'polypeptide(L)'
;QVATALVRKFERFPLAVLRALGQAAVGLSVSDIENSISDEDLEASIPALGEVRGWSAEQSSAIIDKLLSSGYQIQNGQNLAKLGSLVAGLNGSTVRSLSPKVISEAIKLPEFGQ
;
A
#
# COMPACT_ATOMS: atom_id res chain seq x y z
N GLN A 1 15.57 -11.39 8.90
CA GLN A 1 15.80 -12.57 8.02
C GLN A 1 14.78 -13.69 8.20
N VAL A 2 14.33 -14.02 9.42
CA VAL A 2 13.29 -15.07 9.63
C VAL A 2 11.94 -14.70 9.00
N ALA A 3 11.50 -13.45 9.15
CA ALA A 3 10.26 -12.93 8.56
C ALA A 3 10.20 -13.08 7.03
N THR A 4 11.26 -12.65 6.32
CA THR A 4 11.37 -12.78 4.85
C THR A 4 11.34 -14.24 4.39
N ALA A 5 11.93 -15.15 5.17
CA ALA A 5 11.92 -16.58 4.84
C ALA A 5 10.53 -17.23 4.99
N LEU A 6 9.68 -16.69 5.87
CA LEU A 6 8.28 -17.13 6.03
C LEU A 6 7.40 -16.64 4.89
N VAL A 7 7.56 -15.38 4.46
CA VAL A 7 6.82 -14.78 3.34
C VAL A 7 7.02 -15.57 2.05
N ARG A 8 8.26 -15.99 1.76
CA ARG A 8 8.62 -16.74 0.54
C ARG A 8 7.97 -18.12 0.38
N LYS A 9 7.27 -18.63 1.40
CA LYS A 9 6.60 -19.93 1.34
C LYS A 9 5.18 -19.86 0.79
N PHE A 10 4.65 -18.66 0.59
CA PHE A 10 3.29 -18.48 0.09
C PHE A 10 3.32 -18.27 -1.42
N GLU A 11 2.50 -19.04 -2.15
CA GLU A 11 2.26 -18.83 -3.58
C GLU A 11 1.25 -17.71 -3.83
N ARG A 12 0.41 -17.39 -2.84
CA ARG A 12 -0.58 -16.32 -2.86
C ARG A 12 -0.70 -15.68 -1.49
N PHE A 13 -1.05 -14.40 -1.47
CA PHE A 13 -1.21 -13.61 -0.27
C PHE A 13 -2.67 -13.11 -0.15
N PRO A 14 -3.60 -13.96 0.33
CA PRO A 14 -4.96 -13.52 0.61
C PRO A 14 -4.98 -12.49 1.74
N LEU A 15 -6.08 -11.73 1.87
CA LEU A 15 -6.27 -10.67 2.86
C LEU A 15 -5.84 -11.06 4.28
N ALA A 16 -6.21 -12.28 4.73
CA ALA A 16 -5.88 -12.77 6.06
C ALA A 16 -4.36 -12.90 6.28
N VAL A 17 -3.62 -13.33 5.24
CA VAL A 17 -2.15 -13.42 5.28
C VAL A 17 -1.55 -12.01 5.31
N LEU A 18 -1.98 -11.11 4.41
CA LEU A 18 -1.46 -9.74 4.36
C LEU A 18 -1.64 -9.01 5.68
N ARG A 19 -2.81 -9.14 6.32
CA ARG A 19 -3.07 -8.58 7.65
C ARG A 19 -2.18 -9.19 8.74
N ALA A 20 -1.88 -10.47 8.64
CA ALA A 20 -1.06 -11.17 9.64
C ALA A 20 0.45 -10.88 9.52
N LEU A 21 0.93 -10.38 8.37
CA LEU A 21 2.36 -10.10 8.17
C LEU A 21 2.87 -8.96 9.06
N GLY A 22 2.07 -7.90 9.25
CA GLY A 22 2.53 -6.67 9.88
C GLY A 22 3.85 -6.20 9.26
N GLN A 23 4.85 -5.84 10.08
CA GLN A 23 6.16 -5.38 9.58
C GLN A 23 6.93 -6.44 8.77
N ALA A 24 6.57 -7.73 8.83
CA ALA A 24 7.18 -8.76 7.98
C ALA A 24 6.87 -8.55 6.49
N ALA A 25 5.85 -7.76 6.16
CA ALA A 25 5.43 -7.51 4.79
C ALA A 25 6.51 -6.84 3.93
N VAL A 26 7.48 -6.13 4.53
CA VAL A 26 8.67 -5.62 3.80
C VAL A 26 9.52 -6.73 3.16
N GLY A 27 9.27 -7.99 3.53
CA GLY A 27 9.87 -9.17 2.89
C GLY A 27 9.23 -9.58 1.56
N LEU A 28 8.09 -9.00 1.17
CA LEU A 28 7.45 -9.22 -0.12
C LEU A 28 8.34 -8.68 -1.25
N SER A 29 8.60 -9.47 -2.28
CA SER A 29 9.24 -8.94 -3.48
C SER A 29 8.24 -8.13 -4.33
N VAL A 30 8.74 -7.29 -5.23
CA VAL A 30 7.90 -6.61 -6.23
C VAL A 30 7.09 -7.64 -7.03
N SER A 31 7.69 -8.77 -7.40
CA SER A 31 7.00 -9.85 -8.10
C SER A 31 5.88 -10.49 -7.27
N ASP A 32 6.04 -10.61 -5.95
CA ASP A 32 4.96 -11.08 -5.06
C ASP A 32 3.80 -10.09 -5.05
N ILE A 33 4.10 -8.78 -4.94
CA ILE A 33 3.11 -7.71 -4.95
C ILE A 33 2.29 -7.73 -6.24
N GLU A 34 2.97 -7.82 -7.38
CA GLU A 34 2.35 -7.75 -8.70
C GLU A 34 1.53 -9.00 -9.06
N ASN A 35 2.06 -10.18 -8.74
CA ASN A 35 1.55 -11.45 -9.31
C ASN A 35 0.85 -12.36 -8.30
N SER A 36 1.13 -12.19 -7.01
CA SER A 36 0.70 -13.12 -5.95
C SER A 36 -0.35 -12.51 -5.01
N ILE A 37 -0.69 -11.23 -5.20
CA ILE A 37 -1.78 -10.52 -4.51
C ILE A 37 -2.91 -10.24 -5.49
N SER A 38 -4.14 -10.61 -5.16
CA SER A 38 -5.32 -10.22 -5.96
C SER A 38 -5.66 -8.75 -5.75
N ASP A 39 -6.30 -8.11 -6.72
CA ASP A 39 -6.65 -6.69 -6.61
C ASP A 39 -7.62 -6.42 -5.44
N GLU A 40 -8.57 -7.33 -5.21
CA GLU A 40 -9.52 -7.28 -4.10
C GLU A 40 -8.81 -7.44 -2.74
N ASP A 41 -7.90 -8.42 -2.62
CA ASP A 41 -7.12 -8.61 -1.40
C ASP A 41 -6.20 -7.41 -1.13
N LEU A 42 -5.63 -6.82 -2.19
CA LEU A 42 -4.79 -5.64 -2.08
C LEU A 42 -5.60 -4.46 -1.52
N GLU A 43 -6.71 -4.10 -2.15
CA GLU A 43 -7.55 -2.98 -1.71
C GLU A 43 -8.03 -3.17 -0.26
N ALA A 44 -8.49 -4.37 0.09
CA ALA A 44 -8.98 -4.68 1.44
C ALA A 44 -7.88 -4.70 2.52
N SER A 45 -6.61 -4.82 2.09
CA SER A 45 -5.44 -4.86 2.98
C SER A 45 -4.73 -3.52 3.15
N ILE A 46 -5.11 -2.47 2.40
CA ILE A 46 -4.49 -1.14 2.47
C ILE A 46 -4.35 -0.60 3.90
N PRO A 47 -5.36 -0.68 4.79
CA PRO A 47 -5.18 -0.24 6.17
C PRO A 47 -4.03 -0.94 6.91
N ALA A 48 -3.82 -2.24 6.65
CA ALA A 48 -2.74 -2.99 7.27
C ALA A 48 -1.37 -2.73 6.61
N LEU A 49 -1.33 -2.65 5.27
CA LEU A 49 -0.08 -2.40 4.53
C LEU A 49 0.41 -0.95 4.69
N GLY A 50 -0.51 0.00 4.88
CA GLY A 50 -0.20 1.41 5.17
C GLY A 50 0.42 1.64 6.55
N GLU A 51 0.27 0.70 7.49
CA GLU A 51 0.95 0.75 8.80
C GLU A 51 2.38 0.18 8.76
N VAL A 52 2.75 -0.50 7.66
CA VAL A 52 4.08 -1.10 7.50
C VAL A 52 5.10 -0.03 7.19
N ARG A 53 6.20 0.01 7.94
CA ARG A 53 7.29 0.96 7.76
C ARG A 53 8.47 0.30 7.06
N GLY A 54 9.19 1.07 6.26
CA GLY A 54 10.40 0.59 5.59
C GLY A 54 10.16 -0.15 4.28
N TRP A 55 9.02 0.06 3.63
CA TRP A 55 8.87 -0.24 2.21
C TRP A 55 10.01 0.40 1.40
N SER A 56 10.60 -0.34 0.47
CA SER A 56 11.46 0.26 -0.54
C SER A 56 10.65 1.15 -1.48
N ALA A 57 11.33 2.05 -2.19
CA ALA A 57 10.68 2.89 -3.19
C ALA A 57 9.96 2.02 -4.24
N GLU A 58 10.62 0.96 -4.71
CA GLU A 58 10.07 0.01 -5.69
C GLU A 58 8.86 -0.74 -5.15
N GLN A 59 8.90 -1.23 -3.90
CA GLN A 59 7.76 -1.90 -3.28
C GLN A 59 6.55 -0.97 -3.13
N SER A 60 6.79 0.24 -2.62
CA SER A 60 5.71 1.22 -2.41
C SER A 60 5.07 1.65 -3.74
N SER A 61 5.87 1.90 -4.78
CA SER A 61 5.37 2.20 -6.12
C SER A 61 4.60 1.01 -6.71
N ALA A 62 5.10 -0.21 -6.61
CA ALA A 62 4.41 -1.39 -7.12
C ALA A 62 3.04 -1.61 -6.46
N ILE A 63 2.94 -1.41 -5.14
CA ILE A 63 1.67 -1.48 -4.39
C ILE A 63 0.70 -0.41 -4.91
N ILE A 64 1.15 0.84 -5.03
CA ILE A 64 0.31 1.96 -5.45
C ILE A 64 -0.13 1.82 -6.91
N ASP A 65 0.78 1.48 -7.81
CA ASP A 65 0.47 1.33 -9.24
C ASP A 65 -0.54 0.20 -9.46
N LYS A 66 -0.38 -0.93 -8.76
CA LYS A 66 -1.36 -2.02 -8.80
C LYS A 66 -2.72 -1.60 -8.22
N LEU A 67 -2.74 -0.94 -7.06
CA LEU A 67 -3.97 -0.44 -6.44
C LEU A 67 -4.72 0.54 -7.35
N LEU A 68 -4.02 1.48 -8.00
CA LEU A 68 -4.67 2.43 -8.91
C LEU A 68 -5.14 1.75 -10.20
N SER A 69 -4.39 0.75 -10.69
CA SER A 69 -4.78 -0.03 -11.87
C SER A 69 -6.00 -0.91 -11.64
N SER A 70 -6.29 -1.31 -10.39
CA SER A 70 -7.52 -2.02 -10.05
C SER A 70 -8.77 -1.14 -9.99
N GLY A 71 -8.61 0.18 -10.15
CA GLY A 71 -9.71 1.15 -10.15
C GLY A 71 -9.90 1.88 -8.83
N TYR A 72 -9.02 1.72 -7.84
CA TYR A 72 -9.06 2.51 -6.62
C TYR A 72 -8.90 4.01 -6.93
N GLN A 73 -9.76 4.84 -6.34
CA GLN A 73 -9.76 6.29 -6.59
C GLN A 73 -9.46 7.10 -5.32
N ILE A 74 -8.52 8.04 -5.41
CA ILE A 74 -8.19 8.96 -4.32
C ILE A 74 -9.05 10.23 -4.45
N GLN A 75 -10.32 10.14 -4.06
CA GLN A 75 -11.31 11.20 -4.27
C GLN A 75 -11.41 12.22 -3.12
N ASN A 76 -10.95 11.86 -1.92
CA ASN A 76 -11.07 12.66 -0.70
C ASN A 76 -9.87 12.43 0.23
N GLY A 77 -9.73 13.27 1.26
CA GLY A 77 -8.60 13.15 2.19
C GLY A 77 -8.52 11.82 2.93
N GLN A 78 -9.67 11.19 3.22
CA GLN A 78 -9.70 9.89 3.88
C GLN A 78 -9.13 8.77 3.02
N ASN A 79 -9.41 8.76 1.71
CA ASN A 79 -8.85 7.78 0.78
C ASN A 79 -7.33 7.92 0.67
N LEU A 80 -6.83 9.16 0.68
CA LEU A 80 -5.39 9.44 0.66
C LEU A 80 -4.73 9.06 1.99
N ALA A 81 -5.33 9.42 3.12
CA ALA A 81 -4.76 9.17 4.44
C ALA A 81 -4.74 7.67 4.79
N LYS A 82 -5.71 6.88 4.32
CA LYS A 82 -5.71 5.41 4.45
C LYS A 82 -4.51 4.72 3.81
N LEU A 83 -3.82 5.37 2.87
CA LEU A 83 -2.60 4.80 2.29
C LEU A 83 -1.45 4.75 3.31
N GLY A 84 -1.48 5.55 4.38
CA GLY A 84 -0.46 5.54 5.44
C GLY A 84 0.95 5.77 4.87
N SER A 85 1.88 4.88 5.16
CA SER A 85 3.26 4.90 4.65
C SER A 85 3.37 4.72 3.14
N LEU A 86 2.37 4.12 2.49
CA LEU A 86 2.36 3.84 1.05
C LEU A 86 2.21 5.10 0.20
N VAL A 87 1.86 6.26 0.80
CA VAL A 87 1.86 7.55 0.08
C VAL A 87 3.21 7.87 -0.58
N ALA A 88 4.32 7.29 -0.07
CA ALA A 88 5.64 7.40 -0.65
C ALA A 88 5.76 6.77 -2.05
N GLY A 89 4.87 5.83 -2.40
CA GLY A 89 4.78 5.20 -3.72
C GLY A 89 3.98 5.99 -4.76
N LEU A 90 3.34 7.10 -4.37
CA LEU A 90 2.61 7.93 -5.33
C LEU A 90 3.57 8.62 -6.29
N ASN A 91 3.43 8.32 -7.58
CA ASN A 91 4.19 9.01 -8.61
C ASN A 91 3.79 10.49 -8.72
N GLY A 92 4.71 11.33 -9.19
CA GLY A 92 4.51 12.78 -9.22
C GLY A 92 3.34 13.24 -10.09
N SER A 93 2.97 12.49 -11.13
CA SER A 93 1.77 12.77 -11.94
C SER A 93 0.49 12.56 -11.14
N THR A 94 0.40 11.47 -10.37
CA THR A 94 -0.73 11.20 -9.48
C THR A 94 -0.83 12.28 -8.42
N VAL A 95 0.28 12.66 -7.77
CA VAL A 95 0.27 13.74 -6.76
C VAL A 95 -0.22 15.07 -7.36
N ARG A 96 0.23 15.42 -8.59
CA ARG A 96 -0.20 16.65 -9.27
C ARG A 96 -1.66 16.64 -9.73
N SER A 97 -2.26 15.46 -9.93
CA SER A 97 -3.67 15.36 -10.33
C SER A 97 -4.64 15.39 -9.14
N LEU A 98 -4.15 15.21 -7.92
CA LEU A 98 -4.97 15.34 -6.72
C LEU A 98 -5.45 16.78 -6.53
N SER A 99 -6.72 16.93 -6.18
CA SER A 99 -7.26 18.22 -5.79
C SER A 99 -6.56 18.75 -4.53
N PRO A 100 -6.23 20.04 -4.44
CA PRO A 100 -5.70 20.65 -3.22
C PRO A 100 -6.56 20.40 -1.98
N LYS A 101 -7.88 20.23 -2.17
CA LYS A 101 -8.82 19.90 -1.08
C LYS A 101 -8.54 18.50 -0.51
N VAL A 102 -8.29 17.51 -1.36
CA VAL A 102 -7.95 16.13 -0.94
C VAL A 102 -6.71 16.14 -0.04
N ILE A 103 -5.67 16.87 -0.47
CA ILE A 103 -4.42 16.99 0.29
C ILE A 103 -4.66 17.72 1.61
N SER A 104 -5.36 18.85 1.59
CA SER A 104 -5.69 19.65 2.80
C SER A 104 -6.54 18.89 3.82
N GLU A 105 -7.44 18.02 3.36
CA GLU A 105 -8.19 17.12 4.22
C GLU A 105 -7.30 16.03 4.82
N ALA A 106 -6.47 15.38 3.99
CA ALA A 106 -5.64 14.26 4.42
C ALA A 106 -4.62 14.65 5.50
N ILE A 107 -3.93 15.79 5.35
CA ILE A 107 -2.90 16.23 6.31
C ILE A 107 -3.45 16.54 7.72
N LYS A 108 -4.78 16.60 7.87
CA LYS A 108 -5.45 16.80 9.17
C LYS A 108 -5.81 15.47 9.84
N LEU A 109 -5.72 14.36 9.12
CA LEU A 109 -6.05 13.03 9.63
C LEU A 109 -4.82 12.39 10.27
N PRO A 110 -4.96 11.73 11.44
CA PRO A 110 -3.84 11.17 12.18
C PRO A 110 -3.12 10.04 11.42
N GLU A 111 -3.81 9.34 10.52
CA GLU A 111 -3.27 8.24 9.72
C GLU A 111 -2.40 8.69 8.53
N PHE A 112 -2.37 9.99 8.17
CA PHE A 112 -1.62 10.46 7.01
C PHE A 112 -0.10 10.46 7.26
N GLY A 113 0.64 9.71 6.44
CA GLY A 113 2.12 9.70 6.44
C GLY A 113 2.77 8.99 7.65
N GLN A 114 2.02 8.07 8.30
CA GLN A 114 2.48 7.25 9.43
C GLN A 114 3.59 6.24 9.10
#